data_AF-A0A5B0N054-F1
#
_entry.id   AF-A0A5B0N054-F1
#
_cell.length_a   1.000
_cell.length_b   1.000
_cell.length_c   1.000
_cell.angle_alpha   90.00
_cell.angle_beta   90.00
_cell.angle_gamma   90.00
#
_symmetry.space_group_name_H-M   'P 1'
#
loop_
_entity.id
_entity.type
_entity.pdbx_description
1 polymer ?
#
loop_
_entity_poly.entity_id
_entity_poly.type
_entity_poly.pdbx_seq_one_letter_code
_entity_poly.pdbx_strand_id
1 'polypeptide(L)'
;MNIPASIPPSLTFHHSELIQAISATLILRPILLLFEHCPLLIHSATAILSLSCCLISQPSLPLSLLTIYLCAESAFHLLFLHRYRQLHQTKLNLLPPPIPSAALRQQIVDGLISSFQSSSDFRQSLADWFYHIHTLKAVHLHQIHHDNLAQLLASLIFSTPLDSLPPVHRAEIHADIRRTQLAIKHVFKQGLNPQIRSYQHTLDPIQAQHRPLFFYLIIESLRILLHILLSLLGFRRHSIPLNQTSFSYWFHPGFSNPSSAQHPPIILVAGIVGLISVSLVGWPTVSLTLSKPELDLVRVVRETVNNEDAPVYRRKIQTLAEQSLSLKAMLDRHGFPPRSNEHKDTDQPQAGGAFLIGHSLGTCLTAHFVRHHPQYVVGTLSIDPISVLPYIPDLVSPARPLLPVAPIPSLTVFSSLRSEDSYTPSPRRLGNYWCE
;
A
#
# COMPACT_ATOMS: atom_id res chain seq x y z
N MET A 1 58.85 -22.03 9.13
CA MET A 1 58.10 -21.79 7.87
C MET A 1 56.64 -22.08 8.17
N ASN A 2 55.85 -21.04 8.43
CA ASN A 2 54.43 -21.13 8.73
C ASN A 2 53.64 -20.90 7.45
N ILE A 3 52.79 -21.86 7.08
CA ILE A 3 51.82 -21.73 5.99
C ILE A 3 50.56 -21.09 6.57
N PRO A 4 50.04 -19.96 6.05
CA PRO A 4 48.70 -19.51 6.36
C PRO A 4 47.73 -20.09 5.32
N ALA A 5 46.84 -20.99 5.76
CA ALA A 5 45.67 -21.38 5.00
C ALA A 5 44.47 -20.54 5.47
N SER A 6 44.29 -19.36 4.85
CA SER A 6 43.01 -18.62 4.92
C SER A 6 42.13 -19.10 3.78
N ILE A 7 41.25 -20.05 4.07
CA ILE A 7 40.14 -20.44 3.18
C ILE A 7 39.14 -19.27 3.17
N PRO A 8 38.72 -18.77 1.99
CA PRO A 8 37.71 -17.70 1.93
C PRO A 8 36.35 -18.24 2.40
N PRO A 9 35.51 -17.41 3.03
CA PRO A 9 34.17 -17.83 3.43
C PRO A 9 33.39 -18.24 2.18
N SER A 10 32.91 -19.46 2.20
CA SER A 10 32.09 -20.07 1.17
C SER A 10 30.87 -19.20 0.86
N LEU A 11 30.59 -19.04 -0.44
CA LEU A 11 29.31 -18.56 -0.98
C LEU A 11 28.20 -19.54 -0.56
N THR A 12 27.69 -19.43 0.66
CA THR A 12 26.41 -20.04 1.02
C THR A 12 25.30 -19.13 0.50
N PHE A 13 25.04 -19.19 -0.81
CA PHE A 13 23.78 -18.69 -1.36
C PHE A 13 22.65 -19.44 -0.66
N HIS A 14 21.83 -18.72 0.11
CA HIS A 14 20.68 -19.30 0.79
C HIS A 14 19.77 -19.95 -0.25
N HIS A 15 19.54 -21.27 -0.14
CA HIS A 15 18.66 -22.02 -1.04
C HIS A 15 17.29 -21.35 -1.24
N SER A 16 16.81 -20.58 -0.26
CA SER A 16 15.59 -19.77 -0.36
C SER A 16 15.67 -18.67 -1.43
N GLU A 17 16.80 -17.98 -1.56
CA GLU A 17 16.98 -16.91 -2.57
C GLU A 17 17.05 -17.50 -3.98
N LEU A 18 17.72 -18.66 -4.13
CA LEU A 18 17.76 -19.38 -5.39
C LEU A 18 16.36 -19.86 -5.81
N ILE A 19 15.61 -20.46 -4.89
CA ILE A 19 14.25 -20.94 -5.15
C ILE A 19 13.30 -19.76 -5.48
N GLN A 20 13.42 -18.63 -4.76
CA GLN A 20 12.64 -17.42 -5.07
C GLN A 20 13.02 -16.81 -6.42
N ALA A 21 14.32 -16.72 -6.74
CA ALA A 21 14.79 -16.21 -8.03
C ALA A 21 14.34 -17.11 -9.19
N ILE A 22 14.41 -18.42 -9.02
CA ILE A 22 13.94 -19.42 -9.99
C ILE A 22 12.41 -19.31 -10.15
N SER A 23 11.66 -19.24 -9.05
CA SER A 23 10.20 -19.07 -9.06
C SER A 23 9.78 -17.79 -9.80
N ALA A 24 10.38 -16.64 -9.44
CA ALA A 24 10.09 -15.36 -10.08
C ALA A 24 10.46 -15.37 -11.57
N THR A 25 11.60 -15.97 -11.93
CA THR A 25 12.08 -15.92 -13.32
C THR A 25 11.37 -16.94 -14.22
N LEU A 26 11.04 -18.14 -13.73
CA LEU A 26 10.45 -19.20 -14.53
C LEU A 26 8.91 -19.17 -14.58
N ILE A 27 8.25 -18.67 -13.53
CA ILE A 27 6.78 -18.66 -13.47
C ILE A 27 6.24 -17.26 -13.78
N LEU A 28 6.75 -16.24 -13.09
CA LEU A 28 6.20 -14.89 -13.21
C LEU A 28 6.57 -14.24 -14.55
N ARG A 29 7.79 -14.45 -15.05
CA ARG A 29 8.23 -13.81 -16.29
C ARG A 29 7.43 -14.27 -17.53
N PRO A 30 7.15 -15.57 -17.75
CA PRO A 30 6.26 -15.97 -18.85
C PRO A 30 4.84 -15.42 -18.70
N ILE A 31 4.31 -15.35 -17.47
CA ILE A 31 2.98 -14.76 -17.21
C ILE A 31 2.97 -13.27 -17.55
N LEU A 32 4.02 -12.53 -17.16
CA LEU A 32 4.15 -11.10 -17.46
C LEU A 32 4.31 -10.85 -18.97
N LEU A 33 5.13 -11.66 -19.66
CA LEU A 33 5.28 -11.58 -21.12
C LEU A 33 3.96 -11.92 -21.83
N LEU A 34 3.23 -12.91 -21.33
CA LEU A 34 1.90 -13.25 -21.82
C LEU A 34 0.95 -12.05 -21.68
N PHE A 35 0.97 -11.34 -20.54
CA PHE A 35 0.17 -10.13 -20.35
C PHE A 35 0.60 -8.97 -21.24
N GLU A 36 1.91 -8.79 -21.42
CA GLU A 36 2.47 -7.73 -22.26
C GLU A 36 2.07 -7.90 -23.73
N HIS A 37 2.11 -9.12 -24.25
CA HIS A 37 1.81 -9.43 -25.65
C HIS A 37 0.35 -9.87 -25.87
N CYS A 38 -0.44 -9.96 -24.80
CA CYS A 38 -1.82 -10.46 -24.84
C CYS A 38 -2.67 -9.73 -25.89
N PRO A 39 -2.70 -8.39 -25.95
CA PRO A 39 -3.58 -7.69 -26.89
C PRO A 39 -3.32 -8.05 -28.36
N LEU A 40 -2.04 -8.15 -28.75
CA LEU A 40 -1.66 -8.53 -30.12
C LEU A 40 -2.07 -9.97 -30.44
N LEU A 41 -1.84 -10.88 -29.51
CA LEU A 41 -2.25 -12.28 -29.65
C LEU A 41 -3.78 -12.42 -29.73
N ILE A 42 -4.51 -11.68 -28.89
CA ILE A 42 -5.98 -11.67 -28.88
C ILE A 42 -6.53 -11.13 -30.19
N HIS A 43 -6.03 -9.99 -30.70
CA HIS A 43 -6.53 -9.41 -31.95
C HIS A 43 -6.24 -10.32 -33.15
N SER A 44 -5.04 -10.90 -33.19
CA SER A 44 -4.65 -11.85 -34.24
C SER A 44 -5.52 -13.11 -34.19
N ALA A 45 -5.74 -13.68 -32.99
CA ALA A 45 -6.61 -14.83 -32.79
C ALA A 45 -8.07 -14.53 -33.16
N THR A 46 -8.59 -13.36 -32.77
CA THR A 46 -9.96 -12.93 -33.11
C THR A 46 -10.14 -12.83 -34.62
N ALA A 47 -9.17 -12.23 -35.33
CA ALA A 47 -9.21 -12.10 -36.78
C ALA A 47 -9.17 -13.47 -37.47
N ILE A 48 -8.25 -14.36 -37.07
CA ILE A 48 -8.13 -15.71 -37.63
C ILE A 48 -9.41 -16.53 -37.37
N LEU A 49 -9.92 -16.51 -36.14
CA LEU A 49 -11.08 -17.31 -35.75
C LEU A 49 -12.36 -16.81 -36.42
N SER A 50 -12.51 -15.49 -36.60
CA SER A 50 -13.63 -14.91 -37.34
C SER A 50 -13.61 -15.34 -38.81
N LEU A 51 -12.42 -15.37 -39.44
CA LEU A 51 -12.25 -15.86 -40.81
C LEU A 51 -12.55 -17.36 -40.92
N SER A 52 -12.09 -18.17 -39.95
CA SER A 52 -12.37 -19.61 -39.90
C SER A 52 -13.86 -19.91 -39.68
N CYS A 53 -14.55 -19.14 -38.84
CA CYS A 53 -15.99 -19.31 -38.61
C CYS A 53 -16.82 -18.98 -39.86
N CYS A 54 -16.40 -18.02 -40.69
CA CYS A 54 -17.06 -17.73 -41.97
C CYS A 54 -16.94 -18.89 -42.98
N LEU A 55 -15.92 -19.74 -42.83
CA LEU A 55 -15.66 -20.86 -43.74
C LEU A 55 -16.33 -22.17 -43.29
N ILE A 56 -16.81 -22.25 -42.05
CA ILE A 56 -17.39 -23.47 -41.46
C ILE A 56 -18.90 -23.27 -41.25
N SER A 57 -19.73 -24.01 -41.99
CA SER A 57 -21.20 -23.88 -41.91
C SER A 57 -21.80 -24.26 -40.55
N GLN A 58 -21.11 -25.05 -39.72
CA GLN A 58 -21.54 -25.41 -38.36
C GLN A 58 -20.33 -25.48 -37.41
N PRO A 59 -20.00 -24.38 -36.70
CA PRO A 59 -18.93 -24.40 -35.72
C PRO A 59 -19.29 -25.30 -34.53
N SER A 60 -18.30 -26.01 -33.99
CA SER A 60 -18.48 -26.75 -32.75
C SER A 60 -18.74 -25.79 -31.57
N LEU A 61 -19.44 -26.27 -30.53
CA LEU A 61 -19.66 -25.51 -29.30
C LEU A 61 -18.37 -24.89 -28.71
N PRO A 62 -17.24 -25.61 -28.57
CA PRO A 62 -16.01 -25.01 -28.02
C PRO A 62 -15.45 -23.89 -28.89
N LEU A 63 -15.53 -24.01 -30.22
CA LEU A 63 -15.10 -22.96 -31.15
C LEU A 63 -15.96 -21.71 -30.97
N SER A 64 -17.27 -21.89 -30.82
CA SER A 64 -18.21 -20.79 -30.58
C SER A 64 -17.93 -20.06 -29.26
N LEU A 65 -17.67 -20.80 -28.17
CA LEU A 65 -17.32 -20.22 -26.87
C LEU A 65 -15.99 -19.45 -26.92
N LEU A 66 -14.99 -20.00 -27.63
CA LEU A 66 -13.70 -19.32 -27.82
C LEU A 66 -13.88 -18.01 -28.61
N THR A 67 -14.68 -18.01 -29.68
CA THR A 67 -15.01 -16.80 -30.44
C THR A 67 -15.69 -15.76 -29.57
N ILE A 68 -16.68 -16.16 -28.75
CA ILE A 68 -17.36 -15.25 -27.82
C ILE A 68 -16.37 -14.63 -26.84
N TYR A 69 -15.47 -15.44 -26.26
CA TYR A 69 -14.45 -14.95 -25.33
C TYR A 69 -13.50 -13.95 -26.01
N LEU A 70 -12.99 -14.27 -27.20
CA LEU A 70 -12.07 -13.39 -27.94
C LEU A 70 -12.74 -12.06 -28.34
N CYS A 71 -14.02 -12.08 -28.70
CA CYS A 71 -14.81 -10.88 -28.95
C CYS A 71 -14.98 -10.05 -27.67
N ALA A 72 -15.33 -10.68 -26.54
CA ALA A 72 -15.49 -10.02 -25.25
C ALA A 72 -14.16 -9.39 -24.78
N GLU A 73 -13.05 -10.12 -24.92
CA GLU A 73 -11.71 -9.64 -24.61
C GLU A 73 -11.31 -8.47 -25.51
N SER A 74 -11.60 -8.53 -26.81
CA SER A 74 -11.35 -7.42 -27.73
C SER A 74 -12.14 -6.16 -27.36
N ALA A 75 -13.43 -6.31 -27.02
CA ALA A 75 -14.26 -5.21 -26.54
C ALA A 75 -13.73 -4.64 -25.21
N PHE A 76 -13.29 -5.51 -24.31
CA PHE A 76 -12.68 -5.12 -23.04
C PHE A 76 -11.36 -4.36 -23.23
N HIS A 77 -10.51 -4.78 -24.17
CA HIS A 77 -9.30 -4.05 -24.53
C HIS A 77 -9.59 -2.67 -25.14
N LEU A 78 -10.59 -2.56 -26.02
CA LEU A 78 -11.03 -1.27 -26.56
C LEU A 78 -11.56 -0.34 -25.45
N LEU A 79 -12.31 -0.88 -24.49
CA LEU A 79 -12.74 -0.13 -23.31
C LEU A 79 -11.54 0.34 -22.47
N PHE A 80 -10.54 -0.52 -22.26
CA PHE A 80 -9.29 -0.15 -21.59
C PHE A 80 -8.59 1.00 -22.33
N LEU A 81 -8.40 0.91 -23.65
CA LEU A 81 -7.77 1.97 -24.45
C LEU A 81 -8.57 3.27 -24.40
N HIS A 82 -9.90 3.19 -24.47
CA HIS A 82 -10.77 4.35 -24.33
C HIS A 82 -10.59 5.03 -22.97
N ARG A 83 -10.61 4.27 -21.87
CA ARG A 83 -10.40 4.79 -20.51
C ARG A 83 -8.98 5.32 -20.32
N TYR A 84 -7.97 4.64 -20.85
CA TYR A 84 -6.58 5.06 -20.79
C TYR A 84 -6.36 6.41 -21.48
N ARG A 85 -6.89 6.55 -22.71
CA ARG A 85 -6.87 7.82 -23.46
C ARG A 85 -7.64 8.90 -22.73
N GLN A 86 -8.82 8.58 -22.20
CA GLN A 86 -9.59 9.52 -21.39
C GLN A 86 -8.75 10.01 -20.22
N LEU A 87 -8.13 9.14 -19.42
CA LEU A 87 -7.31 9.56 -18.27
C LEU A 87 -6.09 10.41 -18.67
N HIS A 88 -5.49 10.17 -19.84
CA HIS A 88 -4.33 10.94 -20.32
C HIS A 88 -4.72 12.27 -20.98
N GLN A 89 -5.85 12.31 -21.69
CA GLN A 89 -6.34 13.51 -22.37
C GLN A 89 -7.05 14.45 -21.42
N THR A 90 -7.72 13.90 -20.42
CA THR A 90 -8.43 14.71 -19.46
C THR A 90 -7.38 15.29 -18.51
N LYS A 91 -6.94 16.52 -18.81
CA LYS A 91 -6.68 17.52 -17.77
C LYS A 91 -8.00 17.70 -17.02
N LEU A 92 -8.43 16.70 -16.26
CA LEU A 92 -9.59 16.85 -15.41
C LEU A 92 -9.27 18.06 -14.56
N ASN A 93 -10.17 19.03 -14.50
CA ASN A 93 -10.15 20.09 -13.51
C ASN A 93 -10.41 19.49 -12.12
N LEU A 94 -9.66 18.44 -11.75
CA LEU A 94 -9.57 17.93 -10.41
C LEU A 94 -8.87 19.01 -9.63
N LEU A 95 -9.52 19.42 -8.55
CA LEU A 95 -8.85 20.20 -7.54
C LEU A 95 -7.61 19.43 -7.10
N PRO A 96 -6.43 20.08 -7.07
CA PRO A 96 -5.22 19.43 -6.58
C PRO A 96 -5.46 18.92 -5.15
N PRO A 97 -4.73 17.88 -4.72
CA PRO A 97 -4.80 17.45 -3.34
C PRO A 97 -4.46 18.65 -2.42
N PRO A 98 -5.11 18.76 -1.25
CA PRO A 98 -4.80 19.83 -0.31
C PRO A 98 -3.32 19.73 0.09
N ILE A 99 -2.62 20.85 0.00
CA ILE A 99 -1.23 20.94 0.46
C ILE A 99 -1.21 20.73 1.98
N PRO A 100 -0.38 19.82 2.52
CA PRO A 100 -0.29 19.61 3.96
C PRO A 100 0.10 20.90 4.70
N SER A 101 -0.26 21.05 5.98
CA SER A 101 0.16 22.20 6.78
C SER A 101 1.69 22.27 6.90
N ALA A 102 2.25 23.46 7.11
CA ALA A 102 3.71 23.63 7.23
C ALA A 102 4.33 22.75 8.33
N ALA A 103 3.65 22.65 9.47
CA ALA A 103 4.05 21.77 10.58
C ALA A 103 4.10 20.30 10.15
N LEU A 104 3.06 19.82 9.44
CA LEU A 104 3.02 18.45 8.96
C LEU A 104 4.10 18.17 7.91
N ARG A 105 4.37 19.11 7.00
CA ARG A 105 5.47 18.98 6.02
C ARG A 105 6.82 18.85 6.72
N GLN A 106 7.08 19.65 7.74
CA GLN A 106 8.30 19.53 8.54
C GLN A 106 8.41 18.18 9.25
N GLN A 107 7.33 17.74 9.89
CA GLN A 107 7.26 16.43 10.54
C GLN A 107 7.52 15.26 9.57
N ILE A 108 7.04 15.35 8.33
CA ILE A 108 7.29 14.33 7.30
C ILE A 108 8.79 14.25 6.99
N VAL A 109 9.46 15.39 6.80
CA VAL A 109 10.90 15.43 6.51
C VAL A 109 11.72 14.95 7.70
N ASP A 110 11.39 15.39 8.91
CA ASP A 110 12.09 14.95 10.13
C ASP A 110 11.86 13.46 10.42
N GLY A 111 10.63 12.97 10.19
CA GLY A 111 10.30 11.55 10.24
C GLY A 111 11.11 10.74 9.22
N LEU A 112 11.23 11.22 7.99
CA LEU A 112 12.03 10.57 6.95
C LEU A 112 13.51 10.49 7.34
N ILE A 113 14.10 11.59 7.83
CA ILE A 113 15.50 11.63 8.26
C ILE A 113 15.74 10.70 9.46
N SER A 114 14.85 10.72 10.46
CA SER A 114 14.99 9.91 11.68
C SER A 114 14.67 8.44 11.51
N SER A 115 14.06 8.04 10.39
CA SER A 115 13.74 6.64 10.08
C SER A 115 14.98 5.78 9.80
N PHE A 116 16.13 6.40 9.52
CA PHE A 116 17.36 5.69 9.22
C PHE A 116 18.29 5.67 10.43
N GLN A 117 18.77 4.47 10.80
CA GLN A 117 19.71 4.30 11.91
C GLN A 117 21.10 4.86 11.60
N SER A 118 21.50 4.83 10.33
CA SER A 118 22.81 5.30 9.88
C SER A 118 22.71 6.24 8.69
N SER A 119 23.69 7.14 8.57
CA SER A 119 23.79 8.02 7.41
C SER A 119 24.05 7.25 6.11
N SER A 120 24.71 6.09 6.18
CA SER A 120 24.97 5.26 4.98
C SER A 120 23.69 4.65 4.44
N ASP A 121 22.80 4.15 5.30
CA ASP A 121 21.53 3.57 4.86
C ASP A 121 20.67 4.64 4.21
N PHE A 122 20.61 5.83 4.82
CA PHE A 122 19.87 6.94 4.24
C PHE A 122 20.44 7.36 2.87
N ARG A 123 21.77 7.41 2.72
CA ARG A 123 22.40 7.71 1.41
C ARG A 123 22.00 6.70 0.34
N GLN A 124 22.02 5.42 0.67
CA GLN A 124 21.69 4.36 -0.28
C GLN A 124 20.20 4.45 -0.68
N SER A 125 19.30 4.50 0.32
CA SER A 125 17.87 4.61 0.07
C SER A 125 17.52 5.87 -0.71
N LEU A 126 18.16 7.01 -0.42
CA LEU A 126 17.94 8.24 -1.18
C LEU A 126 18.40 8.10 -2.63
N ALA A 127 19.53 7.43 -2.88
CA ALA A 127 20.05 7.25 -4.23
C ALA A 127 19.13 6.37 -5.09
N ASP A 128 18.47 5.39 -4.48
CA ASP A 128 17.54 4.49 -5.17
C ASP A 128 16.29 5.22 -5.71
N TRP A 129 15.99 6.45 -5.24
CA TRP A 129 14.91 7.29 -5.80
C TRP A 129 15.22 7.89 -7.17
N PHE A 130 16.46 7.74 -7.64
CA PHE A 130 16.94 8.33 -8.88
C PHE A 130 17.36 7.26 -9.86
N TYR A 131 17.11 7.52 -11.14
CA TYR A 131 17.46 6.63 -12.23
C TYR A 131 18.03 7.41 -13.40
N HIS A 132 18.89 6.75 -14.18
CA HIS A 132 19.38 7.29 -15.43
C HIS A 132 18.29 7.27 -16.50
N ILE A 133 18.07 8.38 -17.21
CA ILE A 133 16.97 8.51 -18.18
C ILE A 133 17.08 7.47 -19.30
N HIS A 134 18.30 7.20 -19.79
CA HIS A 134 18.51 6.33 -20.94
C HIS A 134 18.66 4.84 -20.60
N THR A 135 19.18 4.52 -19.42
CA THR A 135 19.49 3.12 -19.04
C THR A 135 18.55 2.58 -17.98
N LEU A 136 17.78 3.45 -17.32
CA LEU A 136 16.91 3.16 -16.17
C LEU A 136 17.64 2.44 -15.03
N LYS A 137 18.97 2.56 -14.96
CA LYS A 137 19.80 2.00 -13.91
C LYS A 137 19.82 2.88 -12.67
N ALA A 138 20.09 2.26 -11.53
CA ALA A 138 20.30 2.94 -10.26
C ALA A 138 21.43 3.98 -10.37
N VAL A 139 21.27 5.07 -9.62
CA VAL A 139 22.17 6.22 -9.62
C VAL A 139 23.01 6.19 -8.36
N HIS A 140 24.25 6.69 -8.43
CA HIS A 140 25.07 6.89 -7.24
C HIS A 140 24.83 8.27 -6.64
N LEU A 141 24.88 8.39 -5.31
CA LEU A 141 24.59 9.63 -4.58
C LEU A 141 25.33 10.87 -5.13
N HIS A 142 26.61 10.74 -5.48
CA HIS A 142 27.43 11.86 -5.97
C HIS A 142 26.96 12.43 -7.32
N GLN A 143 26.14 11.69 -8.07
CA GLN A 143 25.58 12.13 -9.35
C GLN A 143 24.32 12.96 -9.15
N ILE A 144 23.70 12.90 -7.96
CA ILE A 144 22.50 13.66 -7.61
C ILE A 144 22.92 15.10 -7.35
N HIS A 145 22.32 16.03 -8.09
CA HIS A 145 22.52 17.45 -7.84
C HIS A 145 21.36 18.01 -6.99
N HIS A 146 21.59 19.21 -6.48
CA HIS A 146 20.68 19.93 -5.60
C HIS A 146 19.27 20.08 -6.22
N ASP A 147 19.17 20.43 -7.50
CA ASP A 147 17.87 20.65 -8.13
C ASP A 147 17.15 19.33 -8.46
N ASN A 148 17.89 18.22 -8.63
CA ASN A 148 17.27 16.90 -8.75
C ASN A 148 16.56 16.52 -7.44
N LEU A 149 17.18 16.81 -6.29
CA LEU A 149 16.55 16.58 -4.98
C LEU A 149 15.37 17.55 -4.74
N ALA A 150 15.51 18.81 -5.15
CA ALA A 150 14.42 19.78 -5.07
C ALA A 150 13.17 19.33 -5.84
N GLN A 151 13.37 18.77 -7.04
CA GLN A 151 12.28 18.19 -7.85
C GLN A 151 11.61 17.00 -7.15
N LEU A 152 12.40 16.11 -6.54
CA LEU A 152 11.85 14.98 -5.77
C LEU A 152 10.96 15.48 -4.62
N LEU A 153 11.49 16.38 -3.77
CA LEU A 153 10.76 16.93 -2.62
C LEU A 153 9.50 17.72 -3.03
N ALA A 154 9.59 18.50 -4.12
CA ALA A 154 8.43 19.19 -4.70
C ALA A 154 7.31 18.21 -5.07
N SER A 155 7.66 17.10 -5.72
CA SER A 155 6.69 16.08 -6.13
C SER A 155 6.07 15.34 -4.94
N LEU A 156 6.87 15.01 -3.92
CA LEU A 156 6.44 14.21 -2.77
C LEU A 156 5.57 15.03 -1.82
N ILE A 157 5.94 16.27 -1.54
CA ILE A 157 5.31 17.09 -0.50
C ILE A 157 4.15 17.93 -1.07
N PHE A 158 4.33 18.46 -2.29
CA PHE A 158 3.39 19.42 -2.87
C PHE A 158 2.63 18.88 -4.09
N SER A 159 2.95 17.66 -4.57
CA SER A 159 2.35 17.08 -5.78
C SER A 159 2.39 18.05 -6.98
N THR A 160 3.44 18.86 -7.08
CA THR A 160 3.55 19.97 -8.03
C THR A 160 4.98 20.06 -8.58
N PRO A 161 5.18 20.36 -9.87
CA PRO A 161 6.52 20.60 -10.42
C PRO A 161 7.24 21.75 -9.70
N LEU A 162 8.55 21.65 -9.52
CA LEU A 162 9.36 22.67 -8.84
C LEU A 162 9.18 24.08 -9.45
N ASP A 163 9.12 24.15 -10.78
CA ASP A 163 8.97 25.41 -11.53
C ASP A 163 7.60 26.07 -11.36
N SER A 164 6.60 25.32 -10.91
CA SER A 164 5.26 25.82 -10.64
C SER A 164 5.05 26.22 -9.18
N LEU A 165 6.01 25.93 -8.29
CA LEU A 165 5.89 26.25 -6.87
C LEU A 165 6.12 27.74 -6.57
N PRO A 166 5.34 28.35 -5.66
CA PRO A 166 5.60 29.67 -5.13
C PRO A 166 7.01 29.80 -4.50
N PRO A 167 7.63 30.99 -4.52
CA PRO A 167 8.97 31.21 -3.96
C PRO A 167 9.10 30.79 -2.48
N VAL A 168 8.04 30.97 -1.69
CA VAL A 168 8.01 30.59 -0.27
C VAL A 168 8.21 29.07 -0.10
N HIS A 169 7.52 28.25 -0.89
CA HIS A 169 7.67 26.80 -0.83
C HIS A 169 8.99 26.31 -1.43
N ARG A 170 9.56 27.01 -2.41
CA ARG A 170 10.92 26.73 -2.88
C ARG A 170 11.96 26.96 -1.79
N ALA A 171 11.83 28.06 -1.05
CA ALA A 171 12.72 28.37 0.08
C ALA A 171 12.64 27.29 1.17
N GLU A 172 11.44 26.79 1.45
CA GLU A 172 11.20 25.65 2.36
C GLU A 172 11.90 24.37 1.86
N ILE A 173 11.72 24.00 0.60
CA ILE A 173 12.42 22.85 -0.01
C ILE A 173 13.94 23.00 0.11
N HIS A 174 14.49 24.19 -0.14
CA HIS A 174 15.93 24.43 0.03
C HIS A 174 16.40 24.30 1.48
N ALA A 175 15.56 24.65 2.46
CA ALA A 175 15.86 24.36 3.86
C ALA A 175 15.86 22.86 4.15
N ASP A 176 14.94 22.10 3.55
CA ASP A 176 14.81 20.66 3.70
C ASP A 176 15.98 19.91 3.06
N ILE A 177 16.46 20.38 1.92
CA ILE A 177 17.69 19.89 1.30
C ILE A 177 18.89 20.09 2.24
N ARG A 178 19.02 21.25 2.89
CA ARG A 178 20.10 21.48 3.87
C ARG A 178 20.01 20.51 5.05
N ARG A 179 18.80 20.29 5.60
CA ARG A 179 18.57 19.29 6.65
C ARG A 179 18.99 17.89 6.20
N THR A 180 18.61 17.53 4.97
CA THR A 180 18.97 16.25 4.35
C THR A 180 20.49 16.12 4.21
N GLN A 181 21.17 17.12 3.65
CA GLN A 181 22.63 17.16 3.49
C GLN A 181 23.39 16.96 4.81
N LEU A 182 22.91 17.57 5.89
CA LEU A 182 23.46 17.40 7.23
C LEU A 182 23.29 15.96 7.72
N ALA A 183 22.09 15.40 7.58
CA ALA A 183 21.79 14.03 7.99
C ALA A 183 22.63 12.98 7.23
N ILE A 184 22.78 13.15 5.91
CA ILE A 184 23.59 12.24 5.09
C ILE A 184 25.08 12.62 5.08
N LYS A 185 25.50 13.72 5.72
CA LYS A 185 26.90 14.23 5.67
C LYS A 185 27.44 14.31 4.23
N HIS A 186 26.63 14.79 3.29
CA HIS A 186 27.00 14.91 1.88
C HIS A 186 26.48 16.24 1.32
N VAL A 187 27.27 16.88 0.47
CA VAL A 187 26.91 18.15 -0.17
C VAL A 187 26.63 17.89 -1.63
N PHE A 188 25.40 18.13 -2.07
CA PHE A 188 25.00 17.99 -3.46
C PHE A 188 25.62 19.09 -4.31
N LYS A 189 26.04 18.74 -5.53
CA LYS A 189 26.51 19.71 -6.52
C LYS A 189 25.35 20.65 -6.90
N GLN A 190 25.66 21.92 -7.13
CA GLN A 190 24.67 22.91 -7.54
C GLN A 190 24.12 22.65 -8.94
N GLY A 191 22.89 23.09 -9.17
CA GLY A 191 22.17 22.96 -10.44
C GLY A 191 21.45 21.62 -10.62
N LEU A 192 21.09 21.33 -11.87
CA LEU A 192 20.41 20.11 -12.29
C LEU A 192 21.39 19.19 -13.02
N ASN A 193 21.37 17.89 -12.72
CA ASN A 193 21.97 16.88 -13.58
C ASN A 193 20.90 16.40 -14.59
N PRO A 194 21.03 16.68 -15.89
CA PRO A 194 20.03 16.32 -16.90
C PRO A 194 20.03 14.83 -17.26
N GLN A 195 21.04 14.07 -16.82
CA GLN A 195 21.16 12.63 -17.14
C GLN A 195 20.40 11.71 -16.18
N ILE A 196 19.87 12.28 -15.10
CA ILE A 196 19.15 11.55 -14.06
C ILE A 196 17.78 12.17 -13.83
N ARG A 197 16.85 11.35 -13.36
CA ARG A 197 15.50 11.79 -12.96
C ARG A 197 15.11 11.09 -11.67
N SER A 198 14.30 11.76 -10.86
CA SER A 198 13.70 11.17 -9.66
C SER A 198 12.37 10.50 -10.00
N TYR A 199 11.99 9.45 -9.28
CA TYR A 199 10.61 8.95 -9.33
C TYR A 199 9.64 9.98 -8.73
N GLN A 200 8.64 10.41 -9.50
CA GLN A 200 7.66 11.43 -9.12
C GLN A 200 6.25 10.89 -9.27
N HIS A 201 5.84 9.95 -8.43
CA HIS A 201 4.55 9.25 -8.51
C HIS A 201 3.30 10.09 -8.80
N THR A 202 3.26 11.30 -8.26
CA THR A 202 2.12 12.22 -8.37
C THR A 202 2.11 12.97 -9.70
N LEU A 203 3.25 13.04 -10.40
CA LEU A 203 3.47 13.82 -11.61
C LEU A 203 3.83 12.97 -12.83
N ASP A 204 4.44 11.81 -12.61
CA ASP A 204 4.81 10.87 -13.66
C ASP A 204 3.54 10.29 -14.31
N PRO A 205 3.55 10.08 -15.64
CA PRO A 205 2.39 9.56 -16.34
C PRO A 205 2.02 8.17 -15.81
N ILE A 206 0.71 7.94 -15.65
CA ILE A 206 0.20 6.65 -15.19
C ILE A 206 0.51 5.60 -16.26
N GLN A 207 1.47 4.74 -15.95
CA GLN A 207 1.75 3.56 -16.75
C GLN A 207 0.73 2.49 -16.41
N ALA A 208 -0.29 2.33 -17.26
CA ALA A 208 -1.25 1.25 -17.14
C ALA A 208 -1.03 0.23 -18.26
N GLN A 209 -0.98 -1.05 -17.88
CA GLN A 209 -0.91 -2.17 -18.81
C GLN A 209 -2.27 -2.87 -18.86
N HIS A 210 -2.66 -3.34 -20.04
CA HIS A 210 -3.83 -4.19 -20.19
C HIS A 210 -3.61 -5.51 -19.44
N ARG A 211 -4.61 -5.92 -18.66
CA ARG A 211 -4.68 -7.26 -18.07
C ARG A 211 -5.87 -7.97 -18.72
N PRO A 212 -5.75 -9.25 -19.12
CA PRO A 212 -6.83 -9.95 -19.80
C PRO A 212 -8.11 -9.99 -18.96
N LEU A 213 -9.28 -10.02 -19.60
CA LEU A 213 -10.58 -10.16 -18.94
C LEU A 213 -10.59 -11.36 -18.00
N PHE A 214 -10.04 -12.49 -18.43
CA PHE A 214 -9.97 -13.69 -17.59
C PHE A 214 -9.19 -13.49 -16.29
N PHE A 215 -8.18 -12.61 -16.25
CA PHE A 215 -7.50 -12.26 -15.01
C PHE A 215 -8.48 -11.65 -14.00
N TYR A 216 -9.31 -10.70 -14.45
CA TYR A 216 -10.33 -10.09 -13.60
C TYR A 216 -11.41 -11.11 -13.21
N LEU A 217 -11.82 -12.00 -14.13
CA LEU A 217 -12.77 -13.07 -13.81
C LEU A 217 -12.24 -14.02 -12.73
N ILE A 218 -10.95 -14.35 -12.73
CA ILE A 218 -10.32 -15.16 -11.67
C ILE A 218 -10.41 -14.42 -10.34
N ILE A 219 -9.97 -13.15 -10.28
CA ILE A 219 -9.97 -12.37 -9.03
C ILE A 219 -11.40 -12.23 -8.48
N GLU A 220 -12.37 -11.97 -9.35
CA GLU A 220 -13.80 -11.91 -9.01
C GLU A 220 -14.33 -13.26 -8.50
N SER A 221 -13.96 -14.37 -9.15
CA SER A 221 -14.36 -15.71 -8.75
C SER A 221 -13.75 -16.09 -7.39
N LEU A 222 -12.47 -15.82 -7.17
CA LEU A 222 -11.80 -16.04 -5.88
C LEU A 222 -12.47 -15.21 -4.78
N ARG A 223 -12.87 -13.97 -5.10
CA ARG A 223 -13.62 -13.14 -4.16
C ARG A 223 -14.98 -13.75 -3.81
N ILE A 224 -15.76 -14.15 -4.80
CA ILE A 224 -17.07 -14.80 -4.57
C ILE A 224 -16.89 -16.07 -3.74
N LEU A 225 -15.92 -16.91 -4.10
CA LEU A 225 -15.58 -18.12 -3.35
C LEU A 225 -15.24 -17.80 -1.89
N LEU A 226 -14.44 -16.77 -1.63
CA LEU A 226 -14.15 -16.32 -0.27
C LEU A 226 -15.42 -15.87 0.48
N HIS A 227 -16.32 -15.13 -0.17
CA HIS A 227 -17.58 -14.69 0.47
C HIS A 227 -18.46 -15.89 0.83
N ILE A 228 -18.53 -16.88 -0.06
CA ILE A 228 -19.25 -18.14 0.18
C ILE A 228 -18.59 -18.89 1.34
N LEU A 229 -17.27 -19.07 1.30
CA LEU A 229 -16.53 -19.79 2.35
C LEU A 229 -16.72 -19.13 3.72
N LEU A 230 -16.57 -17.80 3.81
CA LEU A 230 -16.81 -17.06 5.05
C LEU A 230 -18.25 -17.24 5.55
N SER A 231 -19.22 -17.17 4.65
CA SER A 231 -20.63 -17.39 5.01
C SER A 231 -20.89 -18.83 5.50
N LEU A 232 -20.29 -19.83 4.86
CA LEU A 232 -20.36 -21.24 5.27
C LEU A 232 -19.66 -21.48 6.62
N LEU A 233 -18.61 -20.74 6.91
CA LEU A 233 -17.92 -20.74 8.21
C LEU A 233 -18.64 -19.93 9.28
N GLY A 234 -19.84 -19.42 9.02
CA GLY A 234 -20.68 -18.72 10.00
C GLY A 234 -20.39 -17.23 10.15
N PHE A 235 -19.52 -16.65 9.32
CA PHE A 235 -19.29 -15.20 9.33
C PHE A 235 -20.50 -14.49 8.74
N ARG A 236 -20.82 -13.31 9.30
CA ARG A 236 -21.88 -12.43 8.82
C ARG A 236 -21.27 -11.14 8.29
N ARG A 237 -21.71 -10.71 7.12
CA ARG A 237 -21.29 -9.44 6.53
C ARG A 237 -22.10 -8.30 7.15
N HIS A 238 -21.40 -7.26 7.57
CA HIS A 238 -21.96 -6.03 8.10
C HIS A 238 -21.41 -4.83 7.33
N SER A 239 -22.11 -3.69 7.43
CA SER A 239 -21.64 -2.42 6.90
C SER A 239 -21.97 -1.28 7.88
N ILE A 240 -21.07 -0.30 7.95
CA ILE A 240 -21.20 0.92 8.73
C ILE A 240 -21.26 2.09 7.75
N PRO A 241 -22.42 2.76 7.60
CA PRO A 241 -22.51 3.96 6.79
C PRO A 241 -21.82 5.13 7.50
N LEU A 242 -20.92 5.83 6.80
CA LEU A 242 -20.24 7.02 7.30
C LEU A 242 -20.00 8.03 6.17
N ASN A 243 -20.42 9.28 6.36
CA ASN A 243 -20.19 10.39 5.43
C ASN A 243 -20.42 10.04 3.94
N GLN A 244 -21.58 9.45 3.64
CA GLN A 244 -22.03 9.02 2.29
C GLN A 244 -21.25 7.86 1.66
N THR A 245 -20.42 7.18 2.46
CA THR A 245 -19.69 5.97 2.07
C THR A 245 -20.04 4.83 3.02
N SER A 246 -19.69 3.59 2.68
CA SER A 246 -19.97 2.43 3.53
C SER A 246 -18.70 1.63 3.85
N PHE A 247 -18.46 1.34 5.13
CA PHE A 247 -17.37 0.49 5.59
C PHE A 247 -17.89 -0.93 5.82
N SER A 248 -17.56 -1.85 4.90
CA SER A 248 -17.98 -3.26 4.97
C SER A 248 -16.98 -4.13 5.73
N TYR A 249 -17.47 -5.09 6.51
CA TYR A 249 -16.64 -6.06 7.25
C TYR A 249 -17.37 -7.39 7.47
N TRP A 250 -16.62 -8.43 7.81
CA TRP A 250 -17.13 -9.74 8.18
C TRP A 250 -16.93 -10.00 9.68
N PHE A 251 -17.95 -10.49 10.36
CA PHE A 251 -17.91 -10.76 11.80
C PHE A 251 -18.31 -12.21 12.11
N HIS A 252 -17.54 -12.87 12.97
CA HIS A 252 -17.88 -14.18 13.53
C HIS A 252 -17.97 -14.06 15.07
N PRO A 253 -19.08 -14.48 15.72
CA PRO A 253 -19.27 -14.33 17.17
C PRO A 253 -18.38 -15.27 18.01
N GLY A 254 -17.72 -16.24 17.37
CA GLY A 254 -16.93 -17.27 18.03
C GLY A 254 -17.70 -18.54 18.34
N PHE A 255 -16.96 -19.62 18.59
CA PHE A 255 -17.52 -20.93 18.94
C PHE A 255 -17.73 -21.10 20.46
N SER A 256 -17.23 -20.16 21.27
CA SER A 256 -17.26 -20.25 22.73
C SER A 256 -18.56 -19.71 23.32
N ASN A 257 -19.05 -20.37 24.36
CA ASN A 257 -20.25 -19.97 25.10
C ASN A 257 -20.09 -18.54 25.67
N PRO A 258 -21.15 -17.72 25.70
CA PRO A 258 -21.12 -16.31 26.14
C PRO A 258 -20.73 -16.10 27.62
N SER A 259 -20.47 -17.19 28.37
CA SER A 259 -20.24 -17.22 29.81
C SER A 259 -18.76 -17.24 30.22
N SER A 260 -17.82 -17.50 29.29
CA SER A 260 -16.39 -17.48 29.59
C SER A 260 -15.79 -16.12 29.23
N ALA A 261 -15.12 -15.49 30.21
CA ALA A 261 -14.37 -14.24 30.15
C ALA A 261 -14.19 -13.62 28.74
N GLN A 262 -14.71 -12.41 28.54
CA GLN A 262 -14.67 -11.65 27.29
C GLN A 262 -13.21 -11.46 26.82
N HIS A 263 -12.70 -12.40 26.04
CA HIS A 263 -11.42 -12.24 25.35
C HIS A 263 -11.56 -11.10 24.32
N PRO A 264 -10.53 -10.25 24.18
CA PRO A 264 -10.57 -9.18 23.18
C PRO A 264 -10.73 -9.77 21.78
N PRO A 265 -11.59 -9.20 20.92
CA PRO A 265 -11.77 -9.66 19.57
C PRO A 265 -10.49 -9.45 18.76
N ILE A 266 -10.25 -10.34 17.81
CA ILE A 266 -9.17 -10.19 16.83
C ILE A 266 -9.75 -9.47 15.62
N ILE A 267 -9.15 -8.36 15.23
CA ILE A 267 -9.53 -7.61 14.02
C ILE A 267 -8.42 -7.80 13.01
N LEU A 268 -8.72 -8.43 11.87
CA LEU A 268 -7.81 -8.45 10.72
C LEU A 268 -8.17 -7.31 9.77
N VAL A 269 -7.20 -6.44 9.53
CA VAL A 269 -7.26 -5.38 8.52
C VAL A 269 -6.33 -5.75 7.38
N ALA A 270 -6.92 -6.22 6.28
CA ALA A 270 -6.16 -6.74 5.15
C ALA A 270 -6.04 -5.69 4.04
N GLY A 271 -4.83 -5.52 3.47
CA GLY A 271 -4.56 -4.68 2.29
C GLY A 271 -5.10 -5.23 0.96
N ILE A 272 -4.65 -4.66 -0.16
CA ILE A 272 -5.12 -4.97 -1.53
C ILE A 272 -5.00 -6.46 -1.89
N VAL A 273 -4.04 -7.18 -1.30
CA VAL A 273 -3.79 -8.63 -1.53
C VAL A 273 -4.35 -9.49 -0.38
N GLY A 274 -5.27 -8.96 0.41
CA GLY A 274 -5.85 -9.64 1.58
C GLY A 274 -6.52 -10.99 1.33
N LEU A 275 -6.83 -11.31 0.07
CA LEU A 275 -7.36 -12.61 -0.36
C LEU A 275 -6.42 -13.79 -0.06
N ILE A 276 -5.10 -13.58 -0.05
CA ILE A 276 -4.12 -14.67 0.18
C ILE A 276 -3.88 -14.92 1.68
N SER A 277 -4.10 -13.91 2.53
CA SER A 277 -3.80 -13.97 3.96
C SER A 277 -4.82 -14.77 4.79
N VAL A 278 -5.95 -15.17 4.19
CA VAL A 278 -7.05 -15.87 4.89
C VAL A 278 -6.68 -17.30 5.26
N SER A 279 -5.69 -17.91 4.61
CA SER A 279 -5.28 -19.30 4.86
C SER A 279 -4.58 -19.54 6.21
N LEU A 280 -4.31 -18.50 7.01
CA LEU A 280 -3.44 -18.58 8.19
C LEU A 280 -4.13 -18.33 9.56
N VAL A 281 -5.42 -18.00 9.60
CA VAL A 281 -6.08 -17.68 10.89
C VAL A 281 -7.11 -18.75 11.27
N GLY A 282 -6.65 -19.76 11.99
CA GLY A 282 -7.46 -20.89 12.50
C GLY A 282 -8.07 -20.73 13.90
N TRP A 283 -8.35 -19.50 14.37
CA TRP A 283 -8.79 -19.24 15.76
C TRP A 283 -9.93 -18.19 15.86
N PRO A 284 -10.72 -18.13 16.97
CA PRO A 284 -12.18 -18.17 16.85
C PRO A 284 -12.97 -16.83 16.87
N THR A 285 -12.39 -15.65 17.07
CA THR A 285 -13.15 -14.37 17.04
C THR A 285 -12.46 -13.38 16.11
N VAL A 286 -12.60 -13.60 14.81
CA VAL A 286 -12.01 -12.73 13.78
C VAL A 286 -13.10 -11.82 13.21
N SER A 287 -12.91 -10.51 13.35
CA SER A 287 -13.56 -9.53 12.48
C SER A 287 -12.61 -9.25 11.32
N LEU A 288 -13.02 -9.60 10.10
CA LEU A 288 -12.18 -9.47 8.90
C LEU A 288 -12.67 -8.26 8.10
N THR A 289 -11.84 -7.22 8.08
CA THR A 289 -12.03 -6.03 7.25
C THR A 289 -11.19 -6.20 5.99
N LEU A 290 -11.84 -6.49 4.86
CA LEU A 290 -11.20 -6.44 3.55
C LEU A 290 -11.18 -4.97 3.14
N SER A 291 -10.00 -4.33 3.10
CA SER A 291 -9.88 -2.99 2.54
C SER A 291 -10.10 -3.07 1.03
N LYS A 292 -11.36 -2.93 0.62
CA LYS A 292 -11.69 -2.49 -0.72
C LYS A 292 -11.96 -1.01 -0.60
N PRO A 293 -11.11 -0.11 -1.13
CA PRO A 293 -11.55 1.24 -1.38
C PRO A 293 -12.60 1.14 -2.48
N GLU A 294 -13.84 0.84 -2.10
CA GLU A 294 -14.97 1.01 -3.01
C GLU A 294 -15.00 2.50 -3.34
N LEU A 295 -14.72 2.82 -4.60
CA LEU A 295 -14.69 4.19 -5.09
C LEU A 295 -16.13 4.70 -5.12
N ASP A 296 -16.64 5.11 -3.97
CA ASP A 296 -17.96 5.70 -3.86
C ASP A 296 -17.94 7.08 -4.54
N LEU A 297 -18.90 7.30 -5.43
CA LEU A 297 -19.13 8.61 -6.03
C LEU A 297 -19.92 9.45 -5.04
N VAL A 298 -19.25 10.44 -4.45
CA VAL A 298 -19.83 11.34 -3.45
C VAL A 298 -20.13 12.68 -4.09
N ARG A 299 -21.33 13.20 -3.85
CA ARG A 299 -21.74 14.52 -4.33
C ARG A 299 -20.96 15.59 -3.55
N VAL A 300 -20.24 16.45 -4.27
CA VAL A 300 -19.56 17.61 -3.68
C VAL A 300 -20.50 18.80 -3.80
N VAL A 301 -20.92 19.34 -2.66
CA VAL A 301 -21.65 20.61 -2.62
C VAL A 301 -20.61 21.73 -2.77
N ARG A 302 -20.69 22.52 -3.84
CA ARG A 302 -19.95 23.78 -3.90
C ARG A 302 -20.65 24.79 -3.00
N GLU A 303 -19.91 25.41 -2.10
CA GLU A 303 -20.29 26.72 -1.56
C GLU A 303 -20.00 27.78 -2.63
N THR A 304 -20.73 27.76 -3.73
CA THR A 304 -20.76 28.90 -4.64
C THR A 304 -22.14 29.52 -4.57
N VAL A 305 -22.16 30.75 -4.07
CA VAL A 305 -23.24 31.72 -4.20
C VAL A 305 -23.60 31.80 -5.68
N ASN A 306 -24.87 31.57 -5.98
CA ASN A 306 -25.56 31.64 -7.29
C ASN A 306 -25.81 30.29 -7.99
N ASN A 307 -27.06 29.86 -7.81
CA ASN A 307 -27.95 29.08 -8.67
C ASN A 307 -27.39 28.22 -9.81
N GLU A 308 -27.81 26.94 -9.77
CA GLU A 308 -27.96 25.99 -10.87
C GLU A 308 -26.70 25.41 -11.54
N ASP A 309 -25.76 24.89 -10.75
CA ASP A 309 -24.77 23.95 -11.28
C ASP A 309 -25.18 22.49 -11.02
N ALA A 310 -25.13 21.69 -12.09
CA ALA A 310 -25.32 20.25 -12.09
C ALA A 310 -24.56 19.56 -10.93
N PRO A 311 -25.08 18.47 -10.35
CA PRO A 311 -24.42 17.79 -9.24
C PRO A 311 -23.00 17.37 -9.65
N VAL A 312 -22.00 17.98 -9.00
CA VAL A 312 -20.59 17.60 -9.17
C VAL A 312 -20.32 16.41 -8.26
N TYR A 313 -19.80 15.33 -8.83
CA TYR A 313 -19.41 14.14 -8.08
C TYR A 313 -17.89 14.06 -7.97
N ARG A 314 -17.39 13.69 -6.79
CA ARG A 314 -16.00 13.33 -6.55
C ARG A 314 -15.96 11.86 -6.13
N ARG A 315 -15.02 11.10 -6.68
CA ARG A 315 -14.69 9.79 -6.11
C ARG A 315 -14.11 10.03 -4.72
N LYS A 316 -14.85 9.67 -3.67
CA LYS A 316 -14.39 9.78 -2.30
C LYS A 316 -13.91 8.42 -1.85
N ILE A 317 -12.62 8.33 -1.62
CA ILE A 317 -12.04 7.23 -0.86
C ILE A 317 -12.18 7.61 0.61
N GLN A 318 -12.70 6.70 1.44
CA GLN A 318 -12.74 6.90 2.88
C GLN A 318 -11.34 7.20 3.40
N THR A 319 -11.19 8.32 4.10
CA THR A 319 -9.92 8.68 4.74
C THR A 319 -9.58 7.69 5.86
N LEU A 320 -8.30 7.61 6.25
CA LEU A 320 -7.89 6.78 7.41
C LEU A 320 -8.63 7.16 8.69
N ALA A 321 -8.94 8.44 8.87
CA ALA A 321 -9.77 8.94 9.96
C ALA A 321 -11.19 8.39 9.91
N GLU A 322 -11.85 8.45 8.75
CA GLU A 322 -13.20 7.88 8.56
C GLU A 322 -13.22 6.36 8.74
N GLN A 323 -12.23 5.65 8.21
CA GLN A 323 -12.09 4.21 8.42
C GLN A 323 -11.85 3.87 9.91
N SER A 324 -11.08 4.69 10.63
CA SER A 324 -10.84 4.51 12.07
C SER A 324 -12.11 4.72 12.88
N LEU A 325 -12.90 5.74 12.55
CA LEU A 325 -14.20 5.96 13.17
C LEU A 325 -15.16 4.81 12.87
N SER A 326 -15.11 4.25 11.66
CA SER A 326 -15.90 3.08 11.29
C SER A 326 -15.46 1.84 12.09
N LEU A 327 -14.16 1.66 12.34
CA LEU A 327 -13.65 0.58 13.16
C LEU A 327 -14.05 0.72 14.63
N LYS A 328 -14.08 1.95 15.15
CA LYS A 328 -14.63 2.24 16.48
C LYS A 328 -16.13 1.86 16.54
N ALA A 329 -16.92 2.34 15.58
CA ALA A 329 -18.35 2.03 15.50
C ALA A 329 -18.61 0.52 15.33
N MET A 330 -17.70 -0.21 14.68
CA MET A 330 -17.75 -1.68 14.59
C MET A 330 -17.58 -2.32 15.97
N LEU A 331 -16.58 -1.91 16.74
CA LEU A 331 -16.36 -2.41 18.10
C LEU A 331 -17.56 -2.11 19.01
N ASP A 332 -18.04 -0.87 18.97
CA ASP A 332 -19.22 -0.45 19.74
C ASP A 332 -20.46 -1.29 19.37
N ARG A 333 -20.69 -1.55 18.07
CA ARG A 333 -21.81 -2.37 17.57
C ARG A 333 -21.79 -3.81 18.09
N HIS A 334 -20.60 -4.38 18.27
CA HIS A 334 -20.43 -5.74 18.74
C HIS A 334 -20.20 -5.84 20.26
N GLY A 335 -20.39 -4.73 20.99
CA GLY A 335 -20.34 -4.72 22.46
C GLY A 335 -18.93 -4.84 23.02
N PHE A 336 -17.91 -4.38 22.29
CA PHE A 336 -16.52 -4.35 22.75
C PHE A 336 -16.16 -2.94 23.24
N PRO A 337 -16.27 -2.66 24.55
CA PRO A 337 -16.03 -1.33 25.09
C PRO A 337 -14.53 -0.96 25.04
N PRO A 338 -14.19 0.34 25.16
CA PRO A 338 -12.82 0.75 25.42
C PRO A 338 -12.35 0.19 26.77
N ARG A 339 -11.04 -0.05 26.88
CA ARG A 339 -10.38 -0.45 28.13
C ARG A 339 -10.56 0.65 29.18
N SER A 340 -10.93 0.26 30.40
CA SER A 340 -10.94 1.18 31.54
C SER A 340 -9.50 1.44 32.00
N ASN A 341 -9.16 2.71 32.21
CA ASN A 341 -7.86 3.09 32.79
C ASN A 341 -7.83 2.95 34.32
N GLU A 342 -8.91 2.49 34.95
CA GLU A 342 -9.17 2.78 36.36
C GLU A 342 -8.51 1.85 37.37
N HIS A 343 -8.05 0.64 37.05
CA HIS A 343 -7.37 -0.22 38.03
C HIS A 343 -6.06 -0.78 37.47
N LYS A 344 -4.93 -0.22 37.92
CA LYS A 344 -3.60 -0.83 37.79
C LYS A 344 -3.27 -1.80 38.92
N ASP A 345 -4.06 -1.79 40.00
CA ASP A 345 -3.71 -2.46 41.28
C ASP A 345 -4.53 -3.72 41.56
N THR A 346 -5.32 -4.21 40.59
CA THR A 346 -6.03 -5.49 40.71
C THR A 346 -5.55 -6.45 39.64
N ASP A 347 -5.11 -7.65 40.01
CA ASP A 347 -4.70 -8.77 39.13
C ASP A 347 -5.83 -9.29 38.19
N GLN A 348 -6.91 -8.54 38.02
CA GLN A 348 -7.97 -8.89 37.10
C GLN A 348 -7.63 -8.41 35.68
N PRO A 349 -7.83 -9.26 34.65
CA PRO A 349 -7.60 -8.88 33.26
C PRO A 349 -8.47 -7.66 32.92
N GLN A 350 -7.84 -6.59 32.42
CA GLN A 350 -8.55 -5.40 31.98
C GLN A 350 -9.55 -5.79 30.88
N ALA A 351 -10.84 -5.64 31.16
CA ALA A 351 -11.90 -5.90 30.21
C ALA A 351 -11.93 -4.81 29.13
N GLY A 352 -12.14 -5.21 27.87
CA GLY A 352 -12.32 -4.31 26.73
C GLY A 352 -11.13 -4.20 25.78
N GLY A 353 -11.34 -3.46 24.69
CA GLY A 353 -10.41 -3.31 23.57
C GLY A 353 -10.32 -4.53 22.66
N ALA A 354 -9.47 -4.44 21.63
CA ALA A 354 -9.31 -5.44 20.57
C ALA A 354 -7.84 -5.67 20.22
N PHE A 355 -7.54 -6.86 19.68
CA PHE A 355 -6.24 -7.18 19.12
C PHE A 355 -6.25 -6.94 17.61
N LEU A 356 -5.43 -6.02 17.11
CA LEU A 356 -5.44 -5.63 15.70
C LEU A 356 -4.34 -6.35 14.91
N ILE A 357 -4.67 -6.91 13.76
CA ILE A 357 -3.72 -7.50 12.82
C ILE A 357 -3.78 -6.69 11.53
N GLY A 358 -2.74 -5.92 11.24
CA GLY A 358 -2.63 -5.20 9.97
C GLY A 358 -1.80 -6.01 8.98
N HIS A 359 -2.29 -6.19 7.75
CA HIS A 359 -1.52 -6.81 6.66
C HIS A 359 -1.36 -5.86 5.48
N SER A 360 -0.12 -5.69 4.97
CA SER A 360 0.17 -4.81 3.84
C SER A 360 -0.44 -3.42 4.05
N LEU A 361 -1.24 -2.89 3.12
CA LEU A 361 -1.90 -1.58 3.27
C LEU A 361 -2.81 -1.46 4.50
N GLY A 362 -3.30 -2.57 5.05
CA GLY A 362 -4.09 -2.58 6.28
C GLY A 362 -3.33 -2.12 7.52
N THR A 363 -1.99 -2.10 7.49
CA THR A 363 -1.18 -1.53 8.58
C THR A 363 -1.34 -0.03 8.70
N CYS A 364 -1.68 0.69 7.62
CA CYS A 364 -1.95 2.13 7.66
C CYS A 364 -3.16 2.44 8.56
N LEU A 365 -4.26 1.72 8.36
CA LEU A 365 -5.46 1.86 9.19
C LEU A 365 -5.20 1.40 10.62
N THR A 366 -4.50 0.28 10.79
CA THR A 366 -4.16 -0.24 12.13
C THR A 366 -3.33 0.78 12.91
N ALA A 367 -2.26 1.32 12.31
CA ALA A 367 -1.41 2.33 12.95
C ALA A 367 -2.17 3.62 13.26
N HIS A 368 -3.01 4.10 12.33
CA HIS A 368 -3.85 5.27 12.56
C HIS A 368 -4.83 5.03 13.72
N PHE A 369 -5.48 3.87 13.78
CA PHE A 369 -6.43 3.54 14.84
C PHE A 369 -5.74 3.44 16.21
N VAL A 370 -4.56 2.82 16.29
CA VAL A 370 -3.77 2.75 17.54
C VAL A 370 -3.45 4.15 18.07
N ARG A 371 -3.08 5.07 17.17
CA ARG A 371 -2.72 6.44 17.55
C ARG A 371 -3.92 7.23 18.08
N HIS A 372 -5.08 7.12 17.44
CA HIS A 372 -6.24 7.97 17.73
C HIS A 372 -7.27 7.34 18.66
N HIS A 373 -7.25 6.01 18.82
CA HIS A 373 -8.16 5.24 19.67
C HIS A 373 -7.40 4.21 20.53
N PRO A 374 -6.31 4.57 21.24
CA PRO A 374 -5.49 3.62 21.99
C PRO A 374 -6.26 2.86 23.06
N GLN A 375 -7.32 3.46 23.62
CA GLN A 375 -8.21 2.82 24.60
C GLN A 375 -8.95 1.60 24.04
N TYR A 376 -9.07 1.46 22.71
CA TYR A 376 -9.68 0.30 22.07
C TYR A 376 -8.67 -0.78 21.66
N VAL A 377 -7.38 -0.65 22.02
CA VAL A 377 -6.33 -1.56 21.57
C VAL A 377 -5.70 -2.31 22.74
N VAL A 378 -5.75 -3.64 22.68
CA VAL A 378 -5.05 -4.53 23.62
C VAL A 378 -3.65 -4.87 23.11
N GLY A 379 -3.52 -5.07 21.81
CA GLY A 379 -2.25 -5.35 21.15
C GLY A 379 -2.38 -5.26 19.64
N THR A 380 -1.24 -5.27 18.96
CA THR A 380 -1.19 -5.24 17.49
C THR A 380 -0.17 -6.21 16.92
N LEU A 381 -0.47 -6.77 15.76
CA LEU A 381 0.45 -7.54 14.92
C LEU A 381 0.47 -6.94 13.52
N SER A 382 1.65 -6.73 12.96
CA SER A 382 1.81 -6.28 11.58
C SER A 382 2.42 -7.41 10.75
N ILE A 383 1.74 -7.80 9.68
CA ILE A 383 2.21 -8.80 8.72
C ILE A 383 2.57 -8.06 7.43
N ASP A 384 3.83 -8.14 7.02
CA ASP A 384 4.34 -7.42 5.84
C ASP A 384 3.88 -5.95 5.81
N PRO A 385 4.20 -5.15 6.86
CA PRO A 385 3.68 -3.81 6.99
C PRO A 385 4.06 -2.94 5.81
N ILE A 386 3.08 -2.21 5.26
CA ILE A 386 3.42 -1.01 4.51
C ILE A 386 3.82 0.05 5.53
N SER A 387 5.13 0.19 5.75
CA SER A 387 5.69 1.42 6.28
C SER A 387 5.47 2.48 5.21
N VAL A 388 4.43 3.31 5.38
CA VAL A 388 4.22 4.52 4.56
C VAL A 388 5.32 5.50 4.89
N LEU A 389 6.49 5.20 4.37
CA LEU A 389 7.54 6.16 4.16
C LEU A 389 7.82 6.05 2.66
N PRO A 390 7.97 7.17 1.95
CA PRO A 390 8.37 7.19 0.55
C PRO A 390 9.86 6.80 0.44
N TYR A 391 10.27 5.63 0.92
CA TYR A 391 11.66 5.14 0.88
C TYR A 391 11.85 3.86 0.07
N ILE A 392 10.78 3.25 -0.46
CA ILE A 392 10.89 2.05 -1.31
C ILE A 392 10.66 2.45 -2.77
N PRO A 393 11.71 2.92 -3.48
CA PRO A 393 11.63 3.20 -4.91
C PRO A 393 11.39 1.93 -5.74
N ASP A 394 11.62 0.74 -5.18
CA ASP A 394 11.32 -0.54 -5.83
C ASP A 394 9.81 -0.76 -6.05
N LEU A 395 8.92 -0.11 -5.29
CA LEU A 395 7.47 -0.12 -5.55
C LEU A 395 7.07 0.73 -6.78
N VAL A 396 8.03 1.47 -7.32
CA VAL A 396 7.81 2.59 -8.24
C VAL A 396 8.57 2.42 -9.54
N SER A 397 9.71 1.74 -9.47
CA SER A 397 10.64 1.59 -10.57
C SER A 397 9.99 0.79 -11.71
N PRO A 398 9.77 1.39 -12.90
CA PRO A 398 9.28 0.64 -14.05
C PRO A 398 10.35 -0.30 -14.63
N ALA A 399 11.60 -0.25 -14.14
CA ALA A 399 12.77 -0.82 -14.79
C ALA A 399 13.39 -2.02 -14.08
N ARG A 400 12.96 -2.35 -12.86
CA ARG A 400 13.33 -3.62 -12.23
C ARG A 400 12.21 -4.62 -12.50
N PRO A 401 12.40 -5.62 -13.40
CA PRO A 401 11.63 -6.85 -13.26
C PRO A 401 11.80 -7.28 -11.80
N LEU A 402 10.70 -7.60 -11.12
CA LEU A 402 10.63 -8.02 -9.72
C LEU A 402 11.74 -9.04 -9.42
N LEU A 403 12.92 -8.54 -9.06
CA LEU A 403 14.00 -9.33 -8.51
C LEU A 403 13.60 -9.60 -7.06
N PRO A 404 13.97 -10.77 -6.51
CA PRO A 404 13.64 -11.11 -5.14
C PRO A 404 14.09 -9.97 -4.23
N VAL A 405 13.11 -9.39 -3.53
CA VAL A 405 13.35 -8.45 -2.44
C VAL A 405 14.27 -9.19 -1.48
N ALA A 406 15.51 -8.73 -1.32
CA ALA A 406 16.37 -9.24 -0.27
C ALA A 406 15.60 -9.14 1.05
N PRO A 407 15.66 -10.15 1.93
CA PRO A 407 14.97 -10.08 3.21
C PRO A 407 15.34 -8.77 3.89
N ILE A 408 14.32 -7.97 4.22
CA ILE A 408 14.47 -6.78 5.06
C ILE A 408 15.32 -7.22 6.26
N PRO A 409 16.47 -6.59 6.55
CA PRO A 409 17.27 -6.96 7.70
C PRO A 409 16.39 -6.78 8.94
N SER A 410 15.92 -7.92 9.46
CA SER A 410 15.36 -8.15 10.79
C SER A 410 14.83 -6.88 11.47
N LEU A 411 13.67 -6.38 11.02
CA LEU A 411 12.84 -5.54 11.87
C LEU A 411 12.35 -6.41 13.02
N THR A 412 13.00 -6.18 14.16
CA THR A 412 12.82 -6.88 15.42
C THR A 412 11.33 -7.05 15.72
N VAL A 413 10.91 -8.31 15.87
CA VAL A 413 9.65 -8.67 16.49
C VAL A 413 9.62 -7.98 17.86
N PHE A 414 8.86 -6.90 18.00
CA PHE A 414 8.49 -6.39 19.32
C PHE A 414 7.39 -7.30 19.86
N SER A 415 7.78 -8.49 20.31
CA SER A 415 6.96 -9.26 21.25
C SER A 415 7.09 -8.58 22.60
N SER A 416 6.16 -7.67 22.91
CA SER A 416 5.93 -7.28 24.30
C SER A 416 5.17 -8.41 25.00
N LEU A 417 5.86 -9.52 25.27
CA LEU A 417 5.49 -10.42 26.36
C LEU A 417 6.39 -10.02 27.54
N ARG A 418 5.85 -9.17 28.41
CA ARG A 418 6.46 -8.93 29.72
C ARG A 418 6.30 -10.22 30.53
N SER A 419 7.38 -10.96 30.75
CA SER A 419 7.49 -11.74 31.97
C SER A 419 7.86 -10.78 33.08
N GLU A 420 7.06 -10.76 34.13
CA GLU A 420 7.42 -10.11 35.38
C GLU A 420 8.70 -10.76 35.91
N ASP A 421 9.72 -9.95 36.18
CA ASP A 421 10.52 -10.07 37.40
C ASP A 421 11.42 -8.84 37.56
N SER A 422 11.12 -8.10 38.64
CA SER A 422 11.99 -7.17 39.40
C SER A 422 12.99 -6.27 38.66
N TYR A 423 12.63 -4.99 38.45
CA TYR A 423 13.60 -3.90 38.55
C TYR A 423 12.94 -2.55 38.89
N THR A 424 13.51 -1.90 39.91
CA THR A 424 13.13 -0.59 40.46
C THR A 424 13.20 0.56 39.43
N PRO A 425 12.29 1.56 39.48
CA PRO A 425 12.21 2.58 38.44
C PRO A 425 13.27 3.67 38.63
N SER A 426 14.00 4.00 37.56
CA SER A 426 14.67 5.30 37.43
C SER A 426 13.84 6.21 36.52
N PRO A 427 13.68 7.50 36.81
CA PRO A 427 12.84 8.40 36.03
C PRO A 427 13.61 8.89 34.81
N ARG A 428 13.36 8.30 33.64
CA ARG A 428 13.75 8.89 32.35
C ARG A 428 12.54 9.05 31.44
N ARG A 429 12.04 10.29 31.46
CA ARG A 429 11.28 11.04 30.45
C ARG A 429 10.84 10.25 29.19
N LEU A 430 9.59 9.81 29.19
CA LEU A 430 8.75 9.77 27.98
C LEU A 430 8.16 11.17 27.81
N GLY A 431 8.97 12.07 27.23
CA GLY A 431 8.56 13.44 26.96
C GLY A 431 7.78 13.52 25.65
N ASN A 432 6.54 13.98 25.74
CA ASN A 432 5.87 14.94 24.84
C ASN A 432 6.51 15.12 23.44
N TYR A 433 6.19 14.23 22.51
CA TYR A 433 6.23 14.51 21.08
C TYR A 433 4.94 13.92 20.51
N TRP A 434 4.41 14.45 19.39
CA TRP A 434 3.12 14.11 18.78
C TRP A 434 1.92 14.89 19.35
N CYS A 435 1.89 16.20 19.09
CA CYS A 435 0.66 17.00 19.09
C CYS A 435 0.22 17.28 17.65
N GLU A 436 -1.10 17.17 17.47
CA GLU A 436 -1.97 17.49 16.31
C GLU A 436 -2.00 16.51 15.13
#